data_AF-A0A353NYW6-F1
#
_entry.id   AF-A0A353NYW6-F1
#
_cell.length_a   1.000
_cell.length_b   1.000
_cell.length_c   1.000
_cell.angle_alpha   90.00
_cell.angle_beta   90.00
_cell.angle_gamma   90.00
#
_symmetry.space_group_name_H-M   'P 1'
#
loop_
_entity.id
_entity.type
_entity.pdbx_description
1 polymer ?
#
loop_
_entity_poly.entity_id
_entity_poly.type
_entity_poly.pdbx_seq_one_letter_code
_entity_poly.pdbx_strand_id
1 'polypeptide(L)'
;MKFFIIYLIGFFVLIKIISLIGALRMMLKLRFKKGNCTLCEAADVPDYLKNLFDEYAAKLNELGFEFSHYQIAEEFVISEYSKRIIAVYFNPSIMCYAEMQSSMLINQNAPVKFAFVSLFSDGYSLYTLNCSAHDLFGEIPNTTLIDPYSPTIEGQFQAHLEEHNKLKRQKQLITPSAEKFAAAEKTLMNEYFESLKIQGFIKPADEQYFQMRFIPAIKCILQYIKGANKVKKSGINKLSKPVNVPVEAESEAFFKMQDILKSGKTGFIGSIAVFLISLLVFIFAFKIKFSFEVIFIMIGVLLIHELGHYIMMRLFKYKDVHILFMPFGAATFGSESKATVLQKITVYLMGPAPGIIIGACLVMLSRNRGDILMQFGIFMLILNYINLIPIMPLDGGRVFELALFSKVPFLKNAFSVLSIIVLVLAGIHFADPILFIISVSLCAGVFSGIQQNRLMAELKRKIRDENIELKDEILVPSIFNMLKVKPFDRQPFRKKIETVKYLLKNSTTELPTTGTTVISLLMYLGVLLLPVFAAINVIIGRIIMGMFRT
;
A
#
# COMPACT_ATOMS: atom_id res chain seq x y z
N MET A 1 -5.42 -4.93 34.34
CA MET A 1 -4.44 -5.71 33.55
C MET A 1 -5.09 -6.66 32.52
N LYS A 2 -6.02 -7.55 32.89
CA LYS A 2 -6.67 -8.50 31.94
C LYS A 2 -7.35 -7.82 30.74
N PHE A 3 -8.11 -6.74 30.97
CA PHE A 3 -8.75 -5.97 29.89
C PHE A 3 -7.74 -5.33 28.94
N PHE A 4 -6.66 -4.74 29.45
CA PHE A 4 -5.61 -4.12 28.63
C PHE A 4 -4.96 -5.11 27.66
N ILE A 5 -4.70 -6.34 28.10
CA ILE A 5 -4.15 -7.41 27.26
C ILE A 5 -5.12 -7.79 26.15
N ILE A 6 -6.43 -7.87 26.44
CA ILE A 6 -7.46 -8.16 25.44
C ILE A 6 -7.51 -7.05 24.39
N TYR A 7 -7.46 -5.78 24.78
CA TYR A 7 -7.43 -4.66 23.83
C TYR A 7 -6.16 -4.65 22.98
N LEU A 8 -5.01 -4.97 23.56
CA LEU A 8 -3.74 -5.05 22.83
C LEU A 8 -3.75 -6.19 21.80
N ILE A 9 -4.23 -7.38 22.19
CA ILE A 9 -4.40 -8.51 21.27
C ILE A 9 -5.40 -8.15 20.17
N GLY A 10 -6.55 -7.57 20.54
CA GLY A 10 -7.55 -7.09 19.59
C GLY A 10 -6.99 -6.08 18.60
N PHE A 11 -6.12 -5.17 19.05
CA PHE A 11 -5.44 -4.19 18.21
C PHE A 11 -4.48 -4.83 17.20
N PHE A 12 -3.66 -5.80 17.62
CA PHE A 12 -2.78 -6.51 16.68
C PHE A 12 -3.54 -7.38 15.68
N VAL A 13 -4.62 -8.03 16.12
CA VAL A 13 -5.53 -8.77 15.23
C VAL A 13 -6.15 -7.81 14.22
N LEU A 14 -6.61 -6.65 14.65
CA LEU A 14 -7.15 -5.62 13.78
C LEU A 14 -6.13 -5.14 12.74
N ILE A 15 -4.90 -4.77 13.14
CA ILE A 15 -3.88 -4.31 12.20
C ILE A 15 -3.68 -5.35 11.10
N LYS A 16 -3.66 -6.64 11.47
CA LYS A 16 -3.59 -7.73 10.50
C LYS A 16 -4.81 -7.76 9.59
N ILE A 17 -6.02 -7.59 10.12
CA ILE A 17 -7.24 -7.53 9.32
C ILE A 17 -7.20 -6.35 8.34
N ILE A 18 -6.83 -5.14 8.78
CA ILE A 18 -6.70 -3.96 7.92
C ILE A 18 -5.65 -4.22 6.82
N SER A 19 -4.51 -4.82 7.18
CA SER A 19 -3.49 -5.21 6.20
C SER A 19 -4.00 -6.24 5.18
N LEU A 20 -4.82 -7.20 5.62
CA LEU A 20 -5.45 -8.21 4.74
C LEU A 20 -6.49 -7.58 3.82
N ILE A 21 -7.30 -6.66 4.34
CA ILE A 21 -8.25 -5.87 3.56
C ILE A 21 -7.53 -5.05 2.49
N GLY A 22 -6.42 -4.39 2.85
CA GLY A 22 -5.57 -3.67 1.90
C GLY A 22 -4.98 -4.57 0.81
N ALA A 23 -4.49 -5.75 1.18
CA ALA A 23 -3.98 -6.75 0.23
C ALA A 23 -5.10 -7.27 -0.70
N LEU A 24 -6.30 -7.52 -0.16
CA LEU A 24 -7.48 -7.94 -0.94
C LEU A 24 -7.87 -6.87 -1.95
N ARG A 25 -7.90 -5.62 -1.50
CA ARG A 25 -8.15 -4.48 -2.38
C ARG A 25 -7.14 -4.40 -3.52
N MET A 26 -5.86 -4.61 -3.22
CA MET A 26 -4.78 -4.62 -4.21
C MET A 26 -4.96 -5.75 -5.23
N MET A 27 -5.25 -6.97 -4.77
CA MET A 27 -5.50 -8.12 -5.66
C MET A 27 -6.68 -7.89 -6.61
N LEU A 28 -7.77 -7.29 -6.11
CA LEU A 28 -8.96 -6.96 -6.91
C LEU A 28 -8.75 -5.82 -7.92
N LYS A 29 -7.68 -5.04 -7.72
CA LYS A 29 -7.26 -3.96 -8.63
C LYS A 29 -6.41 -4.45 -9.78
N LEU A 30 -5.73 -5.60 -9.62
CA LEU A 30 -4.89 -6.15 -10.69
C LEU A 30 -5.68 -6.32 -11.99
N ARG A 31 -5.04 -5.98 -13.10
CA ARG A 31 -5.55 -6.16 -14.45
C ARG A 31 -4.67 -7.13 -15.19
N PHE A 32 -5.31 -8.05 -15.90
CA PHE A 32 -4.67 -9.17 -16.56
C PHE A 32 -4.88 -9.08 -18.07
N LYS A 33 -3.82 -9.31 -18.84
CA LYS A 33 -3.84 -9.51 -20.30
C LYS A 33 -3.03 -10.76 -20.66
N LYS A 34 -3.14 -11.22 -21.90
CA LYS A 34 -2.24 -12.27 -22.41
C LYS A 34 -0.81 -11.74 -22.41
N GLY A 35 0.11 -12.58 -21.94
CA GLY A 35 1.53 -12.26 -21.93
C GLY A 35 2.13 -12.41 -23.33
N ASN A 36 3.36 -11.93 -23.47
CA ASN A 36 4.14 -12.10 -24.69
C ASN A 36 5.58 -12.41 -24.31
N CYS A 37 6.28 -13.18 -25.14
CA CYS A 37 7.71 -13.39 -25.01
C CYS A 37 8.34 -13.26 -26.38
N THR A 38 9.41 -12.46 -26.49
CA THR A 38 10.13 -12.22 -27.74
C THR A 38 11.62 -12.11 -27.46
N LEU A 39 12.45 -12.43 -28.45
CA LEU A 39 13.90 -12.21 -28.36
C LEU A 39 14.22 -10.72 -28.20
N CYS A 40 15.35 -10.46 -27.57
CA CYS A 40 15.90 -9.14 -27.31
C CYS A 40 17.35 -9.09 -27.76
N GLU A 41 17.72 -8.06 -28.50
CA GLU A 41 19.11 -7.87 -28.91
C GLU A 41 19.97 -7.48 -27.71
N ALA A 42 21.21 -7.97 -27.66
CA ALA A 42 22.13 -7.63 -26.57
C ALA A 42 22.43 -6.12 -26.46
N ALA A 43 22.28 -5.38 -27.57
CA ALA A 43 22.41 -3.92 -27.60
C ALA A 43 21.27 -3.21 -26.85
N ASP A 44 20.07 -3.81 -26.78
CA ASP A 44 18.90 -3.24 -26.12
C ASP A 44 18.90 -3.51 -24.60
N VAL A 45 19.78 -4.38 -24.11
CA VAL A 45 19.90 -4.68 -22.68
C VAL A 45 20.70 -3.57 -21.99
N PRO A 46 20.12 -2.88 -20.99
CA PRO A 46 20.81 -1.83 -20.25
C PRO A 46 22.08 -2.30 -19.56
N ASP A 47 23.13 -1.47 -19.59
CA ASP A 47 24.44 -1.81 -19.01
C ASP A 47 24.38 -2.11 -17.51
N TYR A 48 23.51 -1.43 -16.76
CA TYR A 48 23.34 -1.69 -15.34
C TYR A 48 22.78 -3.10 -15.06
N LEU A 49 21.97 -3.67 -15.97
CA LEU A 49 21.49 -5.05 -15.86
C LEU A 49 22.58 -6.04 -16.23
N LYS A 50 23.37 -5.77 -17.27
CA LYS A 50 24.54 -6.58 -17.63
C LYS A 50 25.49 -6.69 -16.43
N ASN A 51 25.89 -5.54 -15.87
CA ASN A 51 26.74 -5.47 -14.69
C ASN A 51 26.14 -6.20 -13.46
N LEU A 52 24.82 -6.12 -13.27
CA LEU A 52 24.14 -6.85 -12.19
C LEU A 52 24.17 -8.37 -12.41
N PHE A 53 24.15 -8.81 -13.66
CA PHE A 53 24.10 -10.21 -14.05
C PHE A 53 25.48 -10.87 -14.10
N ASP A 54 26.56 -10.12 -14.31
CA ASP A 54 27.91 -10.65 -14.53
C ASP A 54 28.40 -11.61 -13.42
N GLU A 55 28.25 -11.25 -12.14
CA GLU A 55 28.67 -12.12 -11.01
C GLU A 55 27.89 -13.45 -11.01
N TYR A 56 26.63 -13.42 -11.42
CA TYR A 56 25.75 -14.58 -11.43
C TYR A 56 25.92 -15.43 -12.68
N ALA A 57 26.25 -14.81 -13.81
CA ALA A 57 26.63 -15.48 -15.04
C ALA A 57 27.83 -16.39 -14.82
N ALA A 58 28.84 -15.92 -14.07
CA ALA A 58 30.00 -16.74 -13.71
C ALA A 58 29.61 -18.01 -12.94
N LYS A 59 28.67 -17.91 -11.99
CA LYS A 59 28.16 -19.08 -11.22
C LYS A 59 27.38 -20.06 -12.10
N LEU A 60 26.63 -19.56 -13.09
CA LEU A 60 25.95 -20.43 -14.05
C LEU A 60 26.97 -21.14 -14.97
N ASN A 61 28.03 -20.45 -15.39
CA ASN A 61 29.11 -21.04 -16.18
C ASN A 61 29.82 -22.17 -15.42
N GLU A 62 30.07 -21.99 -14.11
CA GLU A 62 30.61 -23.05 -13.23
C GLU A 62 29.69 -24.29 -13.14
N LEU A 63 28.39 -24.10 -13.32
CA LEU A 63 27.39 -25.17 -13.38
C LEU A 63 27.21 -25.76 -14.81
N GLY A 64 28.05 -25.36 -15.77
CA GLY A 64 28.04 -25.85 -17.15
C GLY A 64 26.96 -25.23 -18.04
N PHE A 65 26.41 -24.09 -17.64
CA PHE A 65 25.48 -23.32 -18.48
C PHE A 65 26.25 -22.32 -19.34
N GLU A 66 25.91 -22.25 -20.61
CA GLU A 66 26.45 -21.29 -21.56
C GLU A 66 25.38 -20.25 -21.91
N PHE A 67 25.78 -18.98 -22.10
CA PHE A 67 24.84 -17.94 -22.49
C PHE A 67 24.19 -18.29 -23.84
N SER A 68 22.86 -18.23 -23.90
CA SER A 68 22.10 -18.52 -25.11
C SER A 68 21.60 -17.24 -25.77
N HIS A 69 20.77 -16.46 -25.07
CA HIS A 69 20.16 -15.25 -25.62
C HIS A 69 19.54 -14.38 -24.51
N TYR A 70 19.14 -13.16 -24.89
CA TYR A 70 18.22 -12.35 -24.11
C TYR A 70 16.81 -12.46 -24.68
N GLN A 71 15.82 -12.45 -23.80
CA GLN A 71 14.41 -12.35 -24.17
C GLN A 71 13.68 -11.34 -23.30
N ILE A 72 12.60 -10.77 -23.82
CA ILE A 72 11.69 -9.89 -23.08
C ILE A 72 10.39 -10.63 -22.85
N ALA A 73 10.02 -10.79 -21.58
CA ALA A 73 8.73 -11.32 -21.17
C ALA A 73 7.81 -10.17 -20.72
N GLU A 74 6.64 -10.05 -21.35
CA GLU A 74 5.52 -9.22 -20.90
C GLU A 74 4.60 -10.05 -20.01
N GLU A 75 4.57 -9.75 -18.72
CA GLU A 75 3.76 -10.46 -17.74
C GLU A 75 2.24 -10.31 -17.97
N PHE A 76 1.45 -11.21 -17.37
CA PHE A 76 -0.01 -11.10 -17.42
C PHE A 76 -0.53 -9.85 -16.72
N VAL A 77 0.14 -9.42 -15.64
CA VAL A 77 -0.27 -8.24 -14.88
C VAL A 77 0.18 -6.98 -15.61
N ILE A 78 -0.79 -6.13 -15.95
CA ILE A 78 -0.55 -4.92 -16.74
C ILE A 78 0.25 -3.90 -15.93
N SER A 79 1.35 -3.46 -16.55
CA SER A 79 2.12 -2.31 -16.15
C SER A 79 2.85 -1.74 -17.38
N GLU A 80 3.08 -0.43 -17.45
CA GLU A 80 4.04 0.20 -18.35
C GLU A 80 5.46 -0.39 -18.17
N TYR A 81 5.74 -0.96 -16.99
CA TYR A 81 6.97 -1.67 -16.62
C TYR A 81 6.75 -3.20 -16.54
N SER A 82 5.78 -3.73 -17.29
CA SER A 82 5.47 -5.18 -17.32
C SER A 82 6.50 -6.01 -18.07
N LYS A 83 7.30 -5.38 -18.94
CA LYS A 83 8.41 -6.01 -19.65
C LYS A 83 9.52 -6.35 -18.66
N ARG A 84 10.05 -7.57 -18.76
CA ARG A 84 11.21 -8.03 -18.02
C ARG A 84 12.23 -8.59 -18.99
N ILE A 85 13.46 -8.14 -18.86
CA ILE A 85 14.58 -8.74 -19.58
C ILE A 85 15.03 -9.98 -18.81
N ILE A 86 15.09 -11.10 -19.53
CA ILE A 86 15.52 -12.39 -19.03
C ILE A 86 16.78 -12.78 -19.81
N ALA A 87 17.87 -13.05 -19.10
CA ALA A 87 19.06 -13.67 -19.66
C ALA A 87 18.89 -15.19 -19.60
N VAL A 88 18.89 -15.86 -20.75
CA VAL A 88 18.70 -17.30 -20.85
C VAL A 88 20.03 -17.97 -21.12
N TYR A 89 20.32 -19.00 -20.34
CA TYR A 89 21.49 -19.85 -20.47
C TYR A 89 21.06 -21.28 -20.75
N PHE A 90 21.88 -22.05 -21.43
CA PHE A 90 21.60 -23.43 -21.82
C PHE A 90 22.76 -24.33 -21.40
N ASN A 91 22.44 -25.46 -20.75
CA ASN A 91 23.41 -26.51 -20.44
C ASN A 91 23.26 -27.65 -21.47
N PRO A 92 24.19 -27.81 -22.41
CA PRO A 92 24.06 -28.81 -23.48
C PRO A 92 24.20 -30.25 -22.99
N SER A 93 24.98 -30.49 -21.94
CA SER A 93 25.19 -31.84 -21.39
C SER A 93 23.94 -32.39 -20.72
N ILE A 94 23.18 -31.53 -20.06
CA ILE A 94 21.98 -31.90 -19.31
C ILE A 94 20.71 -31.67 -20.13
N MET A 95 20.76 -30.79 -21.14
CA MET A 95 19.61 -30.32 -21.94
C MET A 95 18.59 -29.59 -21.08
N CYS A 96 19.04 -28.57 -20.35
CA CYS A 96 18.17 -27.70 -19.55
C CYS A 96 18.58 -26.24 -19.68
N TYR A 97 17.63 -25.34 -19.40
CA TYR A 97 17.82 -23.90 -19.46
C TYR A 97 17.85 -23.30 -18.06
N ALA A 98 18.58 -22.21 -17.90
CA ALA A 98 18.52 -21.34 -16.73
C ALA A 98 18.07 -19.95 -17.17
N GLU A 99 17.00 -19.45 -16.56
CA GLU A 99 16.53 -18.10 -16.74
C GLU A 99 17.00 -17.23 -15.58
N MET A 100 17.60 -16.10 -15.89
CA MET A 100 18.08 -15.12 -14.93
C MET A 100 17.41 -13.77 -15.18
N GLN A 101 16.81 -13.19 -14.13
CA GLN A 101 16.11 -11.90 -14.20
C GLN A 101 16.23 -11.10 -12.90
N SER A 102 15.99 -9.80 -12.95
CA SER A 102 15.94 -8.96 -11.76
C SER A 102 14.75 -9.30 -10.85
N SER A 103 14.97 -9.22 -9.54
CA SER A 103 13.91 -9.43 -8.55
C SER A 103 12.87 -8.31 -8.59
N MET A 104 11.59 -8.67 -8.68
CA MET A 104 10.46 -7.70 -8.63
C MET A 104 10.47 -6.83 -7.37
N LEU A 105 10.83 -7.43 -6.22
CA LEU A 105 11.13 -6.70 -4.98
C LEU A 105 12.63 -6.77 -4.78
N ILE A 106 13.35 -5.90 -5.48
CA ILE A 106 14.81 -5.93 -5.48
C ILE A 106 15.34 -5.82 -4.05
N ASN A 107 16.17 -6.76 -3.65
CA ASN A 107 16.73 -6.86 -2.31
C ASN A 107 18.24 -7.01 -2.45
N GLN A 108 19.01 -6.37 -1.58
CA GLN A 108 20.47 -6.49 -1.57
C GLN A 108 20.93 -7.94 -1.41
N ASN A 109 20.14 -8.77 -0.75
CA ASN A 109 20.50 -10.18 -0.49
C ASN A 109 20.03 -11.14 -1.60
N ALA A 110 19.15 -10.68 -2.49
CA ALA A 110 18.61 -11.46 -3.60
C ALA A 110 18.15 -10.52 -4.74
N PRO A 111 19.08 -9.79 -5.39
CA PRO A 111 18.73 -8.81 -6.41
C PRO A 111 18.33 -9.46 -7.74
N VAL A 112 18.70 -10.73 -7.92
CA VAL A 112 18.45 -11.54 -9.11
C VAL A 112 17.70 -12.81 -8.70
N LYS A 113 16.77 -13.28 -9.54
CA LYS A 113 16.09 -14.58 -9.41
C LYS A 113 16.50 -15.51 -10.54
N PHE A 114 16.49 -16.81 -10.23
CA PHE A 114 16.76 -17.89 -11.17
C PHE A 114 15.55 -18.81 -11.29
N ALA A 115 15.29 -19.29 -12.51
CA ALA A 115 14.47 -20.46 -12.77
C ALA A 115 15.26 -21.46 -13.60
N PHE A 116 15.15 -22.75 -13.29
CA PHE A 116 15.66 -23.81 -14.16
C PHE A 116 14.51 -24.47 -14.89
N VAL A 117 14.67 -24.66 -16.20
CA VAL A 117 13.60 -25.08 -17.10
C VAL A 117 14.07 -26.28 -17.92
N SER A 118 13.26 -27.35 -17.93
CA SER A 118 13.42 -28.47 -18.85
C SER A 118 12.13 -28.66 -19.65
N LEU A 119 12.28 -28.79 -20.96
CA LEU A 119 11.17 -28.92 -21.90
C LEU A 119 11.13 -30.34 -22.48
N PHE A 120 9.92 -30.86 -22.68
CA PHE A 120 9.69 -32.21 -23.19
C PHE A 120 8.88 -32.20 -24.49
N SER A 121 9.04 -33.23 -25.31
CA SER A 121 8.47 -33.32 -26.65
C SER A 121 6.94 -33.39 -26.69
N ASP A 122 6.31 -33.77 -25.57
CA ASP A 122 4.86 -33.85 -25.39
C ASP A 122 4.23 -32.51 -24.92
N GLY A 123 5.02 -31.42 -24.92
CA GLY A 123 4.58 -30.12 -24.42
C GLY A 123 4.63 -30.01 -22.88
N TYR A 124 5.11 -31.04 -22.19
CA TYR A 124 5.32 -30.99 -20.75
C TYR A 124 6.54 -30.14 -20.41
N SER A 125 6.53 -29.50 -19.23
CA SER A 125 7.67 -28.73 -18.76
C SER A 125 7.95 -28.93 -17.27
N LEU A 126 9.21 -28.73 -16.88
CA LEU A 126 9.65 -28.72 -15.49
C LEU A 126 10.25 -27.36 -15.19
N TYR A 127 9.68 -26.67 -14.21
CA TYR A 127 10.19 -25.39 -13.70
C TYR A 127 10.66 -25.54 -12.25
N THR A 128 11.86 -25.08 -11.96
CA THR A 128 12.37 -24.99 -10.59
C THR A 128 12.63 -23.54 -10.24
N LEU A 129 11.71 -22.97 -9.48
CA LEU A 129 11.83 -21.66 -8.87
C LEU A 129 12.52 -21.77 -7.51
N ASN A 130 12.78 -20.64 -6.85
CA ASN A 130 13.27 -20.65 -5.48
C ASN A 130 12.69 -19.50 -4.66
N CYS A 131 12.08 -19.85 -3.53
CA CYS A 131 11.41 -18.93 -2.62
C CYS A 131 10.38 -18.03 -3.32
N SER A 132 9.67 -18.55 -4.33
CA SER A 132 8.77 -17.73 -5.16
C SER A 132 7.57 -18.44 -5.76
N ALA A 133 7.36 -19.75 -5.56
CA ALA A 133 6.15 -20.40 -6.08
C ALA A 133 4.86 -19.83 -5.47
N HIS A 134 4.96 -19.20 -4.30
CA HIS A 134 3.84 -18.51 -3.65
C HIS A 134 3.43 -17.20 -4.34
N ASP A 135 4.22 -16.70 -5.31
CA ASP A 135 3.90 -15.52 -6.12
C ASP A 135 3.00 -15.87 -7.33
N LEU A 136 2.86 -17.16 -7.67
CA LEU A 136 2.05 -17.62 -8.80
C LEU A 136 0.56 -17.76 -8.45
N PHE A 137 -0.29 -17.64 -9.46
CA PHE A 137 -1.74 -17.78 -9.34
C PHE A 137 -2.21 -19.16 -9.82
N GLY A 138 -2.92 -19.93 -9.01
CA GLY A 138 -3.48 -21.22 -9.47
C GLY A 138 -2.44 -22.19 -10.03
N GLU A 139 -2.88 -23.11 -10.88
CA GLU A 139 -2.03 -24.15 -11.46
C GLU A 139 -1.59 -23.82 -12.90
N ILE A 140 -0.33 -24.12 -13.21
CA ILE A 140 0.23 -24.02 -14.57
C ILE A 140 -0.02 -25.36 -15.27
N PRO A 141 -0.70 -25.39 -16.44
CA PRO A 141 -1.00 -26.63 -17.14
C PRO A 141 0.29 -27.33 -17.61
N ASN A 142 0.25 -28.66 -17.71
CA ASN A 142 1.34 -29.49 -18.24
C ASN A 142 2.73 -29.19 -17.65
N THR A 143 2.79 -28.76 -16.39
CA THR A 143 4.02 -28.28 -15.78
C THR A 143 4.22 -28.87 -14.40
N THR A 144 5.39 -29.46 -14.14
CA THR A 144 5.85 -29.71 -12.78
C THR A 144 6.57 -28.48 -12.26
N LEU A 145 6.14 -27.95 -11.11
CA LEU A 145 6.76 -26.79 -10.47
C LEU A 145 7.41 -27.19 -9.15
N ILE A 146 8.68 -26.85 -8.99
CA ILE A 146 9.46 -27.09 -7.76
C ILE A 146 9.86 -25.76 -7.14
N ASP A 147 9.83 -25.70 -5.81
CA ASP A 147 10.34 -24.59 -5.00
C ASP A 147 11.09 -25.16 -3.79
N PRO A 148 12.40 -25.39 -3.88
CA PRO A 148 13.18 -26.15 -2.90
C PRO A 148 13.58 -25.33 -1.67
N TYR A 149 13.43 -24.00 -1.69
CA TYR A 149 13.91 -23.11 -0.63
C TYR A 149 15.41 -23.36 -0.36
N SER A 150 16.22 -23.34 -1.43
CA SER A 150 17.67 -23.51 -1.36
C SER A 150 18.36 -22.18 -1.01
N PRO A 151 19.41 -22.19 -0.17
CA PRO A 151 20.22 -21.00 0.10
C PRO A 151 21.18 -20.64 -1.04
N THR A 152 21.47 -21.58 -1.96
CA THR A 152 22.40 -21.37 -3.07
C THR A 152 21.80 -21.78 -4.40
N ILE A 153 22.39 -21.28 -5.50
CA ILE A 153 21.98 -21.59 -6.88
C ILE A 153 22.24 -23.06 -7.17
N GLU A 154 23.36 -23.60 -6.71
CA GLU A 154 23.75 -25.01 -6.87
C GLU A 154 22.72 -25.92 -6.19
N GLY A 155 22.29 -25.59 -4.97
CA GLY A 155 21.25 -26.37 -4.29
C GLY A 155 19.89 -26.29 -4.99
N GLN A 156 19.54 -25.15 -5.59
CA GLN A 156 18.33 -25.03 -6.42
C GLN A 156 18.47 -25.90 -7.68
N PHE A 157 19.63 -25.90 -8.31
CA PHE A 157 19.91 -26.69 -9.50
C PHE A 157 19.92 -28.19 -9.20
N GLN A 158 20.48 -28.63 -8.08
CA GLN A 158 20.43 -30.04 -7.67
C GLN A 158 18.99 -30.53 -7.51
N ALA A 159 18.11 -29.74 -6.90
CA ALA A 159 16.69 -30.08 -6.82
C ALA A 159 16.02 -30.16 -8.21
N HIS A 160 16.45 -29.33 -9.17
CA HIS A 160 16.01 -29.45 -10.56
C HIS A 160 16.49 -30.76 -11.17
N LEU A 161 17.76 -31.13 -11.00
CA LEU A 161 18.35 -32.34 -11.55
C LEU A 161 17.68 -33.61 -11.03
N GLU A 162 17.34 -33.65 -9.74
CA GLU A 162 16.64 -34.79 -9.15
C GLU A 162 15.32 -35.08 -9.87
N GLU A 163 14.50 -34.06 -10.12
CA GLU A 163 13.22 -34.24 -10.81
C GLU A 163 13.37 -34.36 -12.32
N HIS A 164 14.28 -33.61 -12.91
CA HIS A 164 14.66 -33.73 -14.33
C HIS A 164 15.01 -35.17 -14.68
N ASN A 165 15.86 -35.82 -13.87
CA ASN A 165 16.28 -37.20 -14.10
C ASN A 165 15.15 -38.22 -13.95
N LYS A 166 14.13 -37.95 -13.12
CA LYS A 166 12.94 -38.79 -13.03
C LYS A 166 12.08 -38.64 -14.28
N LEU A 167 11.80 -37.42 -14.69
CA LEU A 167 10.95 -37.13 -15.86
C LEU A 167 11.60 -37.58 -17.17
N LYS A 168 12.93 -37.42 -17.31
CA LYS A 168 13.71 -37.87 -18.48
C LYS A 168 13.61 -39.38 -18.72
N ARG A 169 13.32 -40.19 -17.71
CA ARG A 169 13.10 -41.65 -17.88
C ARG A 169 11.76 -41.97 -18.55
N GLN A 170 10.82 -41.03 -18.53
CA GLN A 170 9.44 -41.23 -18.99
C GLN A 170 9.09 -40.36 -20.20
N LYS A 171 9.78 -39.23 -20.38
CA LYS A 171 9.51 -38.22 -21.39
C LYS A 171 10.79 -37.85 -22.12
N GLN A 172 10.67 -37.60 -23.42
CA GLN A 172 11.81 -37.20 -24.26
C GLN A 172 12.05 -35.70 -24.12
N LEU A 173 13.30 -35.31 -23.81
CA LEU A 173 13.72 -33.91 -23.73
C LEU A 173 13.82 -33.27 -25.12
N ILE A 174 13.57 -31.96 -25.17
CA ILE A 174 13.80 -31.13 -26.35
C ILE A 174 14.71 -29.95 -26.01
N THR A 175 15.53 -29.56 -26.98
CA THR A 175 16.46 -28.43 -26.89
C THR A 175 16.16 -27.46 -28.04
N PRO A 176 15.07 -26.68 -27.93
CA PRO A 176 14.71 -25.72 -28.97
C PRO A 176 15.82 -24.68 -29.20
N SER A 177 15.91 -24.16 -30.42
CA SER A 177 16.68 -22.94 -30.69
C SER A 177 16.17 -21.78 -29.83
N ALA A 178 16.95 -20.71 -29.67
CA ALA A 178 16.54 -19.52 -28.91
C ALA A 178 15.14 -19.01 -29.30
N GLU A 179 14.87 -18.90 -30.61
CA GLU A 179 13.55 -18.51 -31.15
C GLU A 179 12.43 -19.46 -30.72
N LYS A 180 12.67 -20.77 -30.78
CA LYS A 180 11.69 -21.78 -30.40
C LYS A 180 11.51 -21.85 -28.89
N PHE A 181 12.54 -21.54 -28.09
CA PHE A 181 12.46 -21.45 -26.64
C PHE A 181 11.57 -20.27 -26.23
N ALA A 182 11.84 -19.07 -26.75
CA ALA A 182 10.99 -17.89 -26.52
C ALA A 182 9.54 -18.10 -26.99
N ALA A 183 9.33 -18.82 -28.11
CA ALA A 183 8.00 -19.20 -28.56
C ALA A 183 7.31 -20.22 -27.62
N ALA A 184 8.06 -21.17 -27.05
CA ALA A 184 7.54 -22.12 -26.07
C ALA A 184 7.14 -21.43 -24.77
N GLU A 185 7.96 -20.50 -24.27
CA GLU A 185 7.67 -19.62 -23.12
C GLU A 185 6.36 -18.85 -23.35
N LYS A 186 6.24 -18.17 -24.50
CA LYS A 186 5.02 -17.45 -24.89
C LYS A 186 3.79 -18.36 -24.92
N THR A 187 3.94 -19.58 -25.44
CA THR A 187 2.85 -20.56 -25.54
C THR A 187 2.39 -20.98 -24.15
N LEU A 188 3.33 -21.39 -23.29
CA LEU A 188 3.05 -21.75 -21.90
C LEU A 188 2.39 -20.60 -21.15
N MET A 189 2.86 -19.37 -21.35
CA MET A 189 2.25 -18.19 -20.73
C MET A 189 0.78 -18.03 -21.15
N ASN A 190 0.49 -18.17 -22.43
CA ASN A 190 -0.88 -18.06 -22.94
C ASN A 190 -1.77 -19.20 -22.44
N GLU A 191 -1.26 -20.43 -22.40
CA GLU A 191 -1.98 -21.58 -21.82
C GLU A 191 -2.26 -21.40 -20.34
N TYR A 192 -1.28 -20.89 -19.59
CA TYR A 192 -1.44 -20.56 -18.18
C TYR A 192 -2.52 -19.49 -17.98
N PHE A 193 -2.54 -18.44 -18.80
CA PHE A 193 -3.60 -17.43 -18.78
C PHE A 193 -5.00 -18.02 -19.05
N GLU A 194 -5.13 -18.92 -20.04
CA GLU A 194 -6.41 -19.61 -20.30
C GLU A 194 -6.79 -20.56 -19.15
N SER A 195 -5.82 -21.24 -18.54
CA SER A 195 -6.00 -22.08 -17.36
C SER A 195 -6.56 -21.27 -16.18
N LEU A 196 -6.08 -20.04 -15.96
CA LEU A 196 -6.63 -19.14 -14.94
C LEU A 196 -8.10 -18.78 -15.19
N LYS A 197 -8.53 -18.70 -16.45
CA LYS A 197 -9.94 -18.47 -16.80
C LYS A 197 -10.77 -19.71 -16.47
N ILE A 198 -10.30 -20.90 -16.86
CA ILE A 198 -10.97 -22.18 -16.64
C ILE A 198 -11.09 -22.49 -15.13
N GLN A 199 -10.02 -22.28 -14.37
CA GLN A 199 -10.00 -22.42 -12.90
C GLN A 199 -10.84 -21.35 -12.18
N GLY A 200 -11.35 -20.35 -12.91
CA GLY A 200 -12.18 -19.28 -12.36
C GLY A 200 -11.41 -18.27 -11.50
N PHE A 201 -10.10 -18.14 -11.68
CA PHE A 201 -9.29 -17.12 -10.98
C PHE A 201 -9.61 -15.71 -11.46
N ILE A 202 -9.77 -15.55 -12.77
CA ILE A 202 -10.01 -14.26 -13.42
C ILE A 202 -11.38 -14.20 -14.11
N LYS A 203 -11.88 -12.99 -14.35
CA LYS A 203 -13.11 -12.71 -15.10
C LYS A 203 -12.92 -11.51 -16.02
N PRO A 204 -13.68 -11.37 -17.12
CA PRO A 204 -13.66 -10.17 -17.94
C PRO A 204 -13.92 -8.91 -17.10
N ALA A 205 -13.22 -7.82 -17.42
CA ALA A 205 -13.37 -6.52 -16.77
C ALA A 205 -13.82 -5.45 -17.79
N ASP A 206 -13.08 -5.29 -18.88
CA ASP A 206 -13.32 -4.40 -20.02
C ASP A 206 -12.99 -5.18 -21.33
N GLU A 207 -13.23 -4.64 -22.52
CA GLU A 207 -13.10 -5.37 -23.81
C GLU A 207 -11.75 -6.08 -24.03
N GLN A 208 -10.66 -5.58 -23.43
CA GLN A 208 -9.30 -6.14 -23.59
C GLN A 208 -8.71 -6.76 -22.32
N TYR A 209 -9.40 -6.70 -21.18
CA TYR A 209 -8.77 -6.96 -19.87
C TYR A 209 -9.58 -7.85 -18.95
N PHE A 210 -8.86 -8.56 -18.08
CA PHE A 210 -9.42 -9.42 -17.04
C PHE A 210 -9.08 -8.89 -15.65
N GLN A 211 -9.86 -9.27 -14.65
CA GLN A 211 -9.68 -8.93 -13.24
C GLN A 211 -9.81 -10.18 -12.35
N MET A 212 -9.12 -10.17 -11.21
CA MET A 212 -9.19 -11.25 -10.23
C MET A 212 -10.60 -11.36 -9.62
N ARG A 213 -11.10 -12.58 -9.41
CA ARG A 213 -12.32 -12.82 -8.63
C ARG A 213 -12.03 -12.76 -7.13
N PHE A 214 -13.06 -12.46 -6.33
CA PHE A 214 -12.94 -12.24 -4.88
C PHE A 214 -12.39 -13.44 -4.10
N ILE A 215 -12.95 -14.64 -4.32
CA ILE A 215 -12.51 -15.84 -3.60
C ILE A 215 -11.07 -16.25 -3.98
N PRO A 216 -10.69 -16.32 -5.27
CA PRO A 216 -9.30 -16.50 -5.68
C PRO A 216 -8.34 -15.46 -5.12
N ALA A 217 -8.73 -14.18 -5.07
CA ALA A 217 -7.90 -13.14 -4.46
C ALA A 217 -7.53 -13.46 -3.00
N ILE A 218 -8.50 -13.93 -2.19
CA ILE A 218 -8.25 -14.38 -0.82
C ILE A 218 -7.30 -15.58 -0.80
N LYS A 219 -7.51 -16.58 -1.67
CA LYS A 219 -6.62 -17.75 -1.78
C LYS A 219 -5.18 -17.34 -2.06
N CYS A 220 -4.97 -16.45 -3.04
CA CYS A 220 -3.65 -15.94 -3.39
C CYS A 220 -2.98 -15.20 -2.22
N ILE A 221 -3.74 -14.40 -1.46
CA ILE A 221 -3.20 -13.71 -0.28
C ILE A 221 -2.77 -14.70 0.80
N LEU A 222 -3.58 -15.73 1.06
CA LEU A 222 -3.24 -16.76 2.05
C LEU A 222 -2.01 -17.58 1.59
N GLN A 223 -1.93 -17.91 0.31
CA GLN A 223 -0.76 -18.57 -0.29
C GLN A 223 0.50 -17.71 -0.14
N TYR A 224 0.42 -16.43 -0.50
CA TYR A 224 1.52 -15.48 -0.33
C TYR A 224 1.99 -15.38 1.12
N ILE A 225 1.05 -15.24 2.08
CA ILE A 225 1.39 -15.17 3.51
C ILE A 225 2.07 -16.43 4.00
N LYS A 226 1.57 -17.62 3.60
CA LYS A 226 2.20 -18.90 3.95
C LYS A 226 3.61 -19.00 3.37
N GLY A 227 3.79 -18.67 2.10
CA GLY A 227 5.08 -18.68 1.41
C GLY A 227 6.07 -17.69 2.01
N ALA A 228 5.69 -16.44 2.19
CA ALA A 228 6.52 -15.40 2.81
C ALA A 228 6.96 -15.79 4.24
N ASN A 229 6.07 -16.41 5.02
CA ASN A 229 6.43 -16.95 6.33
C ASN A 229 7.41 -18.12 6.25
N LYS A 230 7.27 -19.01 5.26
CA LYS A 230 8.21 -20.11 5.01
C LYS A 230 9.59 -19.57 4.64
N VAL A 231 9.69 -18.58 3.75
CA VAL A 231 10.94 -17.88 3.40
C VAL A 231 11.56 -17.21 4.64
N LYS A 232 10.75 -16.56 5.48
CA LYS A 232 11.24 -15.92 6.70
C LYS A 232 11.81 -16.96 7.69
N LYS A 233 11.15 -18.10 7.83
CA LYS A 233 11.57 -19.19 8.73
C LYS A 233 12.80 -19.93 8.25
N SER A 234 12.98 -20.10 6.94
CA SER A 234 14.16 -20.77 6.39
C SER A 234 15.45 -19.98 6.62
N GLY A 235 15.36 -18.66 6.84
CA GLY A 235 16.52 -17.83 7.13
C GLY A 235 17.44 -17.60 5.93
N ILE A 236 17.08 -18.08 4.74
CA ILE A 236 17.89 -18.03 3.51
C ILE A 236 18.37 -16.62 3.20
N ASN A 237 17.48 -15.63 3.34
CA ASN A 237 17.81 -14.23 3.08
C ASN A 237 18.89 -13.66 4.02
N LYS A 238 19.25 -14.33 5.11
CA LYS A 238 20.34 -13.90 6.02
C LYS A 238 21.70 -14.49 5.65
N LEU A 239 21.73 -15.51 4.79
CA LEU A 239 22.95 -16.23 4.42
C LEU A 239 23.69 -15.55 3.26
N SER A 240 22.99 -14.78 2.42
CA SER A 240 23.57 -14.05 1.30
C SER A 240 24.26 -12.75 1.74
N LYS A 241 25.45 -12.47 1.18
CA LYS A 241 26.12 -11.17 1.33
C LYS A 241 25.31 -10.09 0.60
N PRO A 242 25.13 -8.89 1.19
CA PRO A 242 24.42 -7.81 0.53
C PRO A 242 25.23 -7.27 -0.66
N VAL A 243 24.59 -7.22 -1.82
CA VAL A 243 25.14 -6.69 -3.08
C VAL A 243 24.69 -5.24 -3.25
N ASN A 244 25.57 -4.40 -3.84
CA ASN A 244 25.18 -3.06 -4.22
C ASN A 244 24.31 -3.08 -5.48
N VAL A 245 23.00 -2.90 -5.28
CA VAL A 245 22.03 -2.85 -6.37
C VAL A 245 22.19 -1.53 -7.17
N PRO A 246 22.17 -1.51 -8.50
CA PRO A 246 22.14 -0.26 -9.26
C PRO A 246 20.93 0.63 -8.91
N VAL A 247 21.09 1.95 -8.99
CA VAL A 247 20.03 2.91 -8.67
C VAL A 247 18.89 2.82 -9.69
N GLU A 248 19.24 2.54 -10.94
CA GLU A 248 18.35 2.33 -12.07
C GLU A 248 17.42 1.15 -11.80
N ALA A 249 17.96 0.03 -11.31
CA ALA A 249 17.19 -1.15 -10.96
C ALA A 249 16.24 -0.91 -9.76
N GLU A 250 16.69 -0.16 -8.74
CA GLU A 250 15.80 0.27 -7.63
C GLU A 250 14.69 1.21 -8.13
N SER A 251 15.00 2.09 -9.08
CA SER A 251 14.06 3.06 -9.67
C SER A 251 13.01 2.38 -10.54
N GLU A 252 13.42 1.46 -11.42
CA GLU A 252 12.51 0.69 -12.26
C GLU A 252 11.56 -0.18 -11.41
N ALA A 253 12.10 -0.88 -10.40
CA ALA A 253 11.27 -1.66 -9.47
C ALA A 253 10.26 -0.78 -8.72
N PHE A 254 10.63 0.44 -8.36
CA PHE A 254 9.74 1.41 -7.74
C PHE A 254 8.63 1.88 -8.68
N PHE A 255 8.96 2.23 -9.92
CA PHE A 255 7.97 2.65 -10.91
C PHE A 255 7.00 1.53 -11.27
N LYS A 256 7.51 0.31 -11.48
CA LYS A 256 6.70 -0.89 -11.66
C LYS A 256 5.72 -1.10 -10.51
N MET A 257 6.18 -0.99 -9.27
CA MET A 257 5.30 -1.10 -8.10
C MET A 257 4.25 0.03 -8.06
N GLN A 258 4.63 1.27 -8.36
CA GLN A 258 3.68 2.38 -8.40
C GLN A 258 2.61 2.19 -9.45
N ASP A 259 3.00 1.73 -10.63
CA ASP A 259 2.10 1.57 -11.75
C ASP A 259 1.11 0.41 -11.52
N ILE A 260 1.57 -0.73 -11.00
CA ILE A 260 0.67 -1.83 -10.55
C ILE A 260 -0.34 -1.33 -9.50
N LEU A 261 0.06 -0.42 -8.61
CA LEU A 261 -0.83 0.17 -7.60
C LEU A 261 -1.82 1.18 -8.20
N LYS A 262 -1.44 1.89 -9.27
CA LYS A 262 -2.25 2.92 -9.94
C LYS A 262 -3.21 2.35 -11.01
N SER A 263 -2.85 1.24 -11.66
CA SER A 263 -3.53 0.70 -12.84
C SER A 263 -4.91 0.09 -12.57
N GLY A 264 -5.27 -0.13 -11.29
CA GLY A 264 -6.53 -0.75 -10.92
C GLY A 264 -7.52 0.17 -10.21
N LYS A 265 -8.76 0.24 -10.72
CA LYS A 265 -9.94 0.63 -9.93
C LYS A 265 -10.49 -0.62 -9.24
N THR A 266 -10.79 -0.52 -7.94
CA THR A 266 -11.57 -1.58 -7.29
C THR A 266 -12.95 -1.60 -7.92
N GLY A 267 -13.39 -2.77 -8.42
CA GLY A 267 -14.78 -2.95 -8.82
C GLY A 267 -15.71 -2.62 -7.65
N PHE A 268 -16.89 -2.07 -7.95
CA PHE A 268 -17.88 -1.62 -6.96
C PHE A 268 -18.14 -2.65 -5.85
N ILE A 269 -18.31 -3.92 -6.23
CA ILE A 269 -18.52 -5.05 -5.32
C ILE A 269 -17.34 -5.23 -4.34
N GLY A 270 -16.11 -5.09 -4.81
CA GLY A 270 -14.91 -5.22 -3.97
C GLY A 270 -14.80 -4.11 -2.93
N SER A 271 -15.11 -2.87 -3.32
CA SER A 271 -15.14 -1.72 -2.40
C SER A 271 -16.22 -1.89 -1.32
N ILE A 272 -17.41 -2.39 -1.69
CA ILE A 272 -18.49 -2.69 -0.73
C ILE A 272 -18.07 -3.81 0.24
N ALA A 273 -17.50 -4.91 -0.28
CA ALA A 273 -17.09 -6.02 0.57
C ALA A 273 -16.06 -5.57 1.63
N VAL A 274 -15.07 -4.77 1.21
CA VAL A 274 -14.07 -4.18 2.11
C VAL A 274 -14.72 -3.30 3.19
N PHE A 275 -15.65 -2.43 2.81
CA PHE A 275 -16.39 -1.59 3.74
C PHE A 275 -17.19 -2.43 4.76
N LEU A 276 -17.98 -3.40 4.29
CA LEU A 276 -18.81 -4.24 5.15
C LEU A 276 -17.97 -5.08 6.13
N ILE A 277 -16.85 -5.65 5.66
CA ILE A 277 -15.94 -6.40 6.54
C ILE A 277 -15.38 -5.47 7.63
N SER A 278 -14.97 -4.25 7.28
CA SER A 278 -14.47 -3.28 8.28
C SER A 278 -15.54 -2.88 9.30
N LEU A 279 -16.80 -2.72 8.85
CA LEU A 279 -17.93 -2.39 9.71
C LEU A 279 -18.27 -3.53 10.68
N LEU A 280 -18.25 -4.78 10.22
CA LEU A 280 -18.49 -5.95 11.08
C LEU A 280 -17.42 -6.07 12.16
N VAL A 281 -16.14 -5.84 11.80
CA VAL A 281 -15.02 -5.84 12.76
C VAL A 281 -15.20 -4.73 13.79
N PHE A 282 -15.65 -3.54 13.38
CA PHE A 282 -15.98 -2.44 14.28
C PHE A 282 -17.09 -2.82 15.27
N ILE A 283 -18.21 -3.35 14.78
CA ILE A 283 -19.34 -3.77 15.63
C ILE A 283 -18.87 -4.79 16.67
N PHE A 284 -18.12 -5.82 16.25
CA PHE A 284 -17.62 -6.85 17.16
C PHE A 284 -16.66 -6.29 18.21
N ALA A 285 -15.75 -5.39 17.82
CA ALA A 285 -14.80 -4.77 18.74
C ALA A 285 -15.48 -3.91 19.81
N PHE A 286 -16.46 -3.09 19.44
CA PHE A 286 -17.16 -2.20 20.36
C PHE A 286 -18.25 -2.90 21.17
N LYS A 287 -18.78 -4.04 20.71
CA LYS A 287 -19.81 -4.81 21.42
C LYS A 287 -19.39 -5.27 22.81
N ILE A 288 -18.08 -5.40 23.05
CA ILE A 288 -17.52 -5.76 24.36
C ILE A 288 -17.80 -4.66 25.41
N LYS A 289 -17.82 -3.38 25.01
CA LYS A 289 -17.94 -2.22 25.91
C LYS A 289 -19.29 -1.51 25.82
N PHE A 290 -20.00 -1.60 24.70
CA PHE A 290 -21.19 -0.81 24.42
C PHE A 290 -22.42 -1.66 24.04
N SER A 291 -23.61 -1.09 24.25
CA SER A 291 -24.88 -1.64 23.76
C SER A 291 -24.99 -1.47 22.25
N PHE A 292 -25.86 -2.27 21.60
CA PHE A 292 -26.10 -2.12 20.16
C PHE A 292 -26.65 -0.74 19.79
N GLU A 293 -27.52 -0.17 20.62
CA GLU A 293 -28.05 1.19 20.44
C GLU A 293 -26.93 2.23 20.34
N VAL A 294 -26.00 2.23 21.31
CA VAL A 294 -24.85 3.14 21.31
C VAL A 294 -23.95 2.88 20.10
N ILE A 295 -23.74 1.62 19.70
CA ILE A 295 -22.96 1.28 18.51
C ILE A 295 -23.59 1.85 17.24
N PHE A 296 -24.91 1.74 17.07
CA PHE A 296 -25.61 2.29 15.91
C PHE A 296 -25.57 3.81 15.88
N ILE A 297 -25.72 4.47 17.04
CA ILE A 297 -25.50 5.92 17.16
C ILE A 297 -24.07 6.26 16.72
N MET A 298 -23.06 5.59 17.27
CA MET A 298 -21.65 5.82 16.91
C MET A 298 -21.39 5.62 15.40
N ILE A 299 -21.94 4.56 14.80
CA ILE A 299 -21.82 4.30 13.36
C ILE A 299 -22.42 5.47 12.58
N GLY A 300 -23.64 5.91 12.92
CA GLY A 300 -24.29 7.02 12.21
C GLY A 300 -23.50 8.32 12.33
N VAL A 301 -23.02 8.66 13.53
CA VAL A 301 -22.22 9.87 13.76
C VAL A 301 -20.89 9.83 12.99
N LEU A 302 -20.15 8.72 13.08
CA LEU A 302 -18.90 8.53 12.35
C LEU A 302 -19.13 8.56 10.85
N LEU A 303 -20.20 7.93 10.35
CA LEU A 303 -20.51 7.92 8.92
C LEU A 303 -20.77 9.33 8.39
N ILE A 304 -21.54 10.15 9.11
CA ILE A 304 -21.82 11.53 8.68
C ILE A 304 -20.55 12.38 8.68
N HIS A 305 -19.71 12.22 9.71
CA HIS A 305 -18.40 12.87 9.80
C HIS A 305 -17.50 12.47 8.60
N GLU A 306 -17.27 11.17 8.40
CA GLU A 306 -16.44 10.67 7.30
C GLU A 306 -16.99 11.00 5.91
N LEU A 307 -18.32 11.03 5.77
CA LEU A 307 -18.95 11.40 4.51
C LEU A 307 -18.62 12.86 4.14
N GLY A 308 -18.47 13.74 5.13
CA GLY A 308 -18.00 15.10 4.93
C GLY A 308 -16.60 15.18 4.32
N HIS A 309 -15.65 14.42 4.87
CA HIS A 309 -14.32 14.26 4.26
C HIS A 309 -14.41 13.67 2.85
N TYR A 310 -15.18 12.59 2.69
CA TYR A 310 -15.35 11.88 1.43
C TYR A 310 -15.86 12.80 0.33
N ILE A 311 -16.91 13.58 0.59
CA ILE A 311 -17.50 14.50 -0.39
C ILE A 311 -16.45 15.53 -0.82
N MET A 312 -15.75 16.17 0.11
CA MET A 312 -14.72 17.17 -0.25
C MET A 312 -13.53 16.56 -0.98
N MET A 313 -13.07 15.37 -0.60
CA MET A 313 -12.03 14.65 -1.32
C MET A 313 -12.47 14.38 -2.78
N ARG A 314 -13.72 13.98 -3.01
CA ARG A 314 -14.27 13.77 -4.37
C ARG A 314 -14.36 15.08 -5.15
N LEU A 315 -14.83 16.16 -4.53
CA LEU A 315 -14.91 17.49 -5.15
C LEU A 315 -13.52 18.01 -5.56
N PHE A 316 -12.51 17.80 -4.72
CA PHE A 316 -11.11 18.13 -5.02
C PHE A 316 -10.38 17.06 -5.85
N LYS A 317 -11.11 16.12 -6.47
CA LYS A 317 -10.59 15.13 -7.41
C LYS A 317 -9.52 14.20 -6.82
N TYR A 318 -9.60 13.90 -5.53
CA TYR A 318 -8.78 12.86 -4.90
C TYR A 318 -9.10 11.53 -5.58
N LYS A 319 -8.07 10.71 -5.80
CA LYS A 319 -8.23 9.37 -6.36
C LYS A 319 -8.42 8.36 -5.25
N ASP A 320 -9.07 7.25 -5.59
CA ASP A 320 -9.24 6.10 -4.69
C ASP A 320 -9.91 6.41 -3.34
N VAL A 321 -10.81 7.39 -3.28
CA VAL A 321 -11.50 7.79 -2.04
C VAL A 321 -12.40 6.66 -1.51
N HIS A 322 -12.28 6.33 -0.23
CA HIS A 322 -13.09 5.31 0.44
C HIS A 322 -13.10 5.51 1.96
N ILE A 323 -14.14 4.99 2.61
CA ILE A 323 -14.32 5.02 4.06
C ILE A 323 -14.03 3.62 4.61
N LEU A 324 -13.31 3.52 5.72
CA LEU A 324 -13.11 2.29 6.48
C LEU A 324 -13.45 2.52 7.95
N PHE A 325 -14.16 1.58 8.54
CA PHE A 325 -14.33 1.56 10.00
C PHE A 325 -13.11 0.92 10.66
N MET A 326 -12.64 1.54 11.74
CA MET A 326 -11.52 1.07 12.55
C MET A 326 -11.98 0.92 14.01
N PRO A 327 -11.54 -0.08 14.78
CA PRO A 327 -11.85 -0.24 16.21
C PRO A 327 -11.57 0.93 17.18
N PHE A 328 -11.22 2.10 16.67
CA PHE A 328 -11.10 3.36 17.42
C PHE A 328 -11.80 4.54 16.70
N GLY A 329 -12.57 4.30 15.64
CA GLY A 329 -13.28 5.33 14.89
C GLY A 329 -13.60 4.91 13.45
N ALA A 330 -13.60 5.86 12.54
CA ALA A 330 -13.59 5.60 11.11
C ALA A 330 -12.49 6.46 10.49
N ALA A 331 -12.13 6.18 9.24
CA ALA A 331 -11.26 7.06 8.48
C ALA A 331 -11.58 7.00 7.00
N THR A 332 -11.53 8.17 6.38
CA THR A 332 -11.58 8.33 4.94
C THR A 332 -10.17 8.40 4.38
N PHE A 333 -9.88 7.48 3.47
CA PHE A 333 -8.61 7.42 2.75
C PHE A 333 -8.82 7.88 1.31
N GLY A 334 -7.92 8.73 0.83
CA GLY A 334 -7.83 9.14 -0.57
C GLY A 334 -6.41 9.53 -0.90
N SER A 335 -6.02 9.39 -2.17
CA SER A 335 -4.70 9.84 -2.64
C SER A 335 -4.83 11.15 -3.39
N GLU A 336 -4.13 12.17 -2.90
CA GLU A 336 -4.02 13.48 -3.53
C GLU A 336 -2.64 13.67 -4.16
N SER A 337 -2.62 14.25 -5.37
CA SER A 337 -1.36 14.61 -6.05
C SER A 337 -1.15 16.11 -6.19
N LYS A 338 -2.21 16.93 -6.12
CA LYS A 338 -2.15 18.38 -6.39
C LYS A 338 -3.02 19.23 -5.45
N ALA A 339 -3.48 18.65 -4.34
CA ALA A 339 -4.38 19.38 -3.45
C ALA A 339 -3.64 20.50 -2.70
N THR A 340 -4.16 21.72 -2.78
CA THR A 340 -3.60 22.88 -2.08
C THR A 340 -3.78 22.77 -0.57
N VAL A 341 -3.04 23.57 0.20
CA VAL A 341 -3.17 23.59 1.67
C VAL A 341 -4.60 23.94 2.09
N LEU A 342 -5.22 24.94 1.45
CA LEU A 342 -6.61 25.30 1.73
C LEU A 342 -7.58 24.16 1.42
N GLN A 343 -7.41 23.44 0.30
CA GLN A 343 -8.25 22.28 -0.01
C GLN A 343 -8.14 21.19 1.04
N LYS A 344 -6.92 20.89 1.52
CA LYS A 344 -6.70 19.91 2.60
C LYS A 344 -7.39 20.34 3.90
N ILE A 345 -7.28 21.61 4.27
CA ILE A 345 -7.91 22.17 5.46
C ILE A 345 -9.44 22.12 5.34
N THR A 346 -9.99 22.46 4.17
CA THR A 346 -11.42 22.32 3.90
C THR A 346 -11.90 20.88 4.03
N VAL A 347 -11.13 19.89 3.55
CA VAL A 347 -11.45 18.47 3.76
C VAL A 347 -11.54 18.17 5.25
N TYR A 348 -10.53 18.55 6.06
CA TYR A 348 -10.54 18.31 7.51
C TYR A 348 -11.70 18.99 8.23
N LEU A 349 -12.05 20.24 7.88
CA LEU A 349 -13.16 20.95 8.52
C LEU A 349 -14.54 20.41 8.11
N MET A 350 -14.64 19.83 6.90
CA MET A 350 -15.90 19.25 6.43
C MET A 350 -16.25 17.91 7.06
N GLY A 351 -15.34 17.29 7.84
CA GLY A 351 -15.73 16.18 8.72
C GLY A 351 -16.59 16.68 9.90
N PRO A 352 -16.05 17.58 10.75
CA PRO A 352 -16.76 18.13 11.89
C PRO A 352 -17.99 18.98 11.57
N ALA A 353 -17.92 19.84 10.55
CA ALA A 353 -18.92 20.90 10.35
C ALA A 353 -20.36 20.37 10.13
N PRO A 354 -20.63 19.39 9.24
CA PRO A 354 -21.97 18.83 9.08
C PRO A 354 -22.50 18.20 10.35
N GLY A 355 -21.63 17.48 11.09
CA GLY A 355 -22.00 16.84 12.33
C GLY A 355 -22.38 17.83 13.42
N ILE A 356 -21.66 18.95 13.51
CA ILE A 356 -21.97 20.04 14.45
C ILE A 356 -23.32 20.68 14.12
N ILE A 357 -23.58 20.99 12.84
CA ILE A 357 -24.84 21.61 12.40
C ILE A 357 -26.02 20.67 12.69
N ILE A 358 -25.93 19.42 12.25
CA ILE A 358 -26.98 18.42 12.45
C ILE A 358 -27.18 18.17 13.94
N GLY A 359 -26.10 17.99 14.71
CA GLY A 359 -26.17 17.76 16.15
C GLY A 359 -26.87 18.88 16.90
N ALA A 360 -26.54 20.14 16.59
CA ALA A 360 -27.20 21.30 17.17
C ALA A 360 -28.71 21.31 16.85
N CYS A 361 -29.08 21.10 15.58
CA CYS A 361 -30.48 21.03 15.16
C CYS A 361 -31.24 19.92 15.89
N LEU A 362 -30.67 18.73 16.02
CA LEU A 362 -31.31 17.59 16.69
C LEU A 362 -31.51 17.82 18.19
N VAL A 363 -30.52 18.41 18.87
CA VAL A 363 -30.65 18.79 20.28
C VAL A 363 -31.75 19.85 20.47
N MET A 364 -31.89 20.79 19.55
CA MET A 364 -32.89 21.86 19.61
C MET A 364 -34.31 21.38 19.30
N LEU A 365 -34.45 20.38 18.43
CA LEU A 365 -35.74 19.80 18.03
C LEU A 365 -36.23 18.72 19.01
N SER A 366 -35.32 18.08 19.75
CA SER A 366 -35.71 17.03 20.68
C SER A 366 -36.43 17.60 21.90
N ARG A 367 -37.48 16.89 22.32
CA ARG A 367 -38.42 17.34 23.36
C ARG A 367 -38.02 16.90 24.77
N ASN A 368 -37.30 15.78 24.91
CA ASN A 368 -36.96 15.14 26.19
C ASN A 368 -35.50 14.67 26.22
N ARG A 369 -34.88 14.63 27.42
CA ARG A 369 -33.47 14.22 27.59
C ARG A 369 -33.19 12.74 27.30
N GLY A 370 -34.21 11.87 27.31
CA GLY A 370 -34.08 10.43 27.06
C GLY A 370 -34.30 10.01 25.60
N ASP A 371 -34.73 10.94 24.74
CA ASP A 371 -35.04 10.66 23.33
C ASP A 371 -33.77 10.27 22.56
N ILE A 372 -33.86 9.24 21.72
CA ILE A 372 -32.76 8.79 20.86
C ILE A 372 -32.27 9.92 19.95
N LEU A 373 -33.15 10.86 19.58
CA LEU A 373 -32.80 12.05 18.80
C LEU A 373 -31.88 13.00 19.58
N MET A 374 -32.16 13.22 20.87
CA MET A 374 -31.30 13.99 21.77
C MET A 374 -29.95 13.29 21.95
N GLN A 375 -29.97 11.97 22.18
CA GLN A 375 -28.74 11.20 22.34
C GLN A 375 -27.87 11.28 21.08
N PHE A 376 -28.45 11.04 19.89
CA PHE A 376 -27.73 11.15 18.62
C PHE A 376 -27.19 12.57 18.40
N GLY A 377 -27.98 13.61 18.69
CA GLY A 377 -27.55 15.00 18.59
C GLY A 377 -26.39 15.36 19.52
N ILE A 378 -26.42 14.89 20.78
CA ILE A 378 -25.34 15.08 21.74
C ILE A 378 -24.07 14.35 21.28
N PHE A 379 -24.18 13.10 20.82
CA PHE A 379 -23.04 12.35 20.31
C PHE A 379 -22.42 13.00 19.06
N MET A 380 -23.25 13.56 18.16
CA MET A 380 -22.80 14.37 17.04
C MET A 380 -21.98 15.56 17.50
N LEU A 381 -22.48 16.35 18.46
CA LEU A 381 -21.73 17.50 18.96
C LEU A 381 -20.41 17.08 19.63
N ILE A 382 -20.46 16.13 20.56
CA ILE A 382 -19.28 15.69 21.31
C ILE A 382 -18.19 15.17 20.37
N LEU A 383 -18.52 14.26 19.46
CA LEU A 383 -17.53 13.63 18.58
C LEU A 383 -16.88 14.66 17.64
N ASN A 384 -17.69 15.55 17.05
CA ASN A 384 -17.18 16.53 16.10
C ASN A 384 -16.39 17.65 16.79
N TYR A 385 -16.77 18.06 18.01
CA TYR A 385 -15.97 19.01 18.79
C TYR A 385 -14.66 18.42 19.28
N ILE A 386 -14.66 17.14 19.70
CA ILE A 386 -13.41 16.44 20.01
C ILE A 386 -12.51 16.46 18.76
N ASN A 387 -13.02 16.17 17.57
CA ASN A 387 -12.23 16.21 16.36
C ASN A 387 -11.70 17.61 15.99
N LEU A 388 -12.30 18.70 16.49
CA LEU A 388 -11.75 20.04 16.32
C LEU A 388 -10.65 20.39 17.31
N ILE A 389 -10.43 19.63 18.40
CA ILE A 389 -9.36 19.94 19.36
C ILE A 389 -8.01 19.97 18.62
N PRO A 390 -7.14 20.98 18.85
CA PRO A 390 -5.86 21.12 18.18
C PRO A 390 -4.82 20.14 18.75
N ILE A 391 -5.06 18.84 18.58
CA ILE A 391 -4.22 17.73 19.04
C ILE A 391 -4.15 16.69 17.91
N MET A 392 -2.95 16.22 17.59
CA MET A 392 -2.76 15.12 16.63
C MET A 392 -3.30 13.80 17.21
N PRO A 393 -3.97 12.94 16.41
CA PRO A 393 -4.19 13.01 14.97
C PRO A 393 -5.52 13.63 14.54
N LEU A 394 -6.25 14.28 15.46
CA LEU A 394 -7.60 14.84 15.24
C LEU A 394 -7.58 15.89 14.12
N ASP A 395 -8.74 16.14 13.50
CA ASP A 395 -8.87 17.06 12.37
C ASP A 395 -8.38 18.48 12.69
N GLY A 396 -8.73 19.01 13.86
CA GLY A 396 -8.25 20.30 14.34
C GLY A 396 -6.73 20.33 14.49
N GLY A 397 -6.14 19.23 14.99
CA GLY A 397 -4.70 19.04 15.02
C GLY A 397 -4.08 19.11 13.62
N ARG A 398 -4.71 18.47 12.62
CA ARG A 398 -4.26 18.53 11.21
C ARG A 398 -4.39 19.92 10.60
N VAL A 399 -5.45 20.64 10.92
CA VAL A 399 -5.64 22.03 10.49
C VAL A 399 -4.51 22.91 11.03
N PHE A 400 -4.18 22.81 12.32
CA PHE A 400 -3.10 23.58 12.94
C PHE A 400 -1.72 23.17 12.40
N GLU A 401 -1.46 21.85 12.25
CA GLU A 401 -0.25 21.32 11.63
C GLU A 401 -0.01 21.94 10.25
N LEU A 402 -1.04 21.94 9.39
CA LEU A 402 -0.96 22.47 8.04
C LEU A 402 -0.85 23.99 8.00
N ALA A 403 -1.68 24.70 8.75
CA ALA A 403 -1.78 26.16 8.68
C ALA A 403 -0.59 26.87 9.33
N LEU A 404 -0.09 26.36 10.47
CA LEU A 404 0.88 27.06 11.32
C LEU A 404 2.27 26.42 11.30
N PHE A 405 2.37 25.10 11.34
CA PHE A 405 3.64 24.42 11.67
C PHE A 405 4.36 23.81 10.47
N SER A 406 3.69 23.67 9.33
CA SER A 406 4.23 23.04 8.12
C SER A 406 5.50 23.70 7.57
N LYS A 407 5.71 25.00 7.83
CA LYS A 407 6.91 25.75 7.42
C LYS A 407 8.14 25.43 8.25
N VAL A 408 7.96 25.05 9.52
CA VAL A 408 9.06 24.90 10.48
C VAL A 408 9.02 23.48 11.05
N PRO A 409 9.83 22.55 10.49
CA PRO A 409 9.81 21.14 10.88
C PRO A 409 9.96 20.90 12.39
N PHE A 410 10.72 21.77 13.08
CA PHE A 410 10.85 21.73 14.53
C PHE A 410 9.50 21.95 15.24
N LEU A 411 8.76 23.01 14.90
CA LEU A 411 7.45 23.30 15.51
C LEU A 411 6.44 22.20 15.22
N LYS A 412 6.46 21.65 14.01
CA LYS A 412 5.63 20.50 13.63
C LYS A 412 5.87 19.29 14.55
N ASN A 413 7.14 18.95 14.76
CA ASN A 413 7.53 17.84 15.63
C ASN A 413 7.20 18.15 17.10
N ALA A 414 7.47 19.37 17.57
CA ALA A 414 7.15 19.79 18.93
C ALA A 414 5.64 19.70 19.22
N PHE A 415 4.80 20.17 18.28
CA PHE A 415 3.35 20.03 18.37
C PHE A 415 2.87 18.57 18.42
N SER A 416 3.51 17.70 17.63
CA SER A 416 3.23 16.26 17.64
C SER A 416 3.63 15.61 18.97
N VAL A 417 4.78 16.00 19.54
CA VAL A 417 5.23 15.52 20.87
C VAL A 417 4.30 16.00 21.97
N LEU A 418 3.88 17.27 21.94
CA LEU A 418 2.90 17.80 22.89
C LEU A 418 1.58 17.05 22.80
N SER A 419 1.10 16.78 21.58
CA SER A 419 -0.11 15.97 21.35
C SER A 419 0.02 14.56 21.96
N ILE A 420 1.18 13.91 21.79
CA ILE A 420 1.46 12.60 22.41
C ILE A 420 1.41 12.69 23.93
N ILE A 421 2.04 13.70 24.53
CA ILE A 421 2.02 13.89 25.99
C ILE A 421 0.58 14.03 26.50
N VAL A 422 -0.23 14.89 25.85
CA VAL A 422 -1.63 15.08 26.24
C VAL A 422 -2.44 13.79 26.12
N LEU A 423 -2.26 13.03 25.03
CA LEU A 423 -2.95 11.75 24.84
C LEU A 423 -2.51 10.67 25.82
N VAL A 424 -1.23 10.63 26.20
CA VAL A 424 -0.73 9.72 27.23
C VAL A 424 -1.32 10.08 28.59
N LEU A 425 -1.30 11.37 28.97
CA LEU A 425 -1.89 11.82 30.23
C LEU A 425 -3.40 11.55 30.29
N ALA A 426 -4.12 11.80 29.19
CA ALA A 426 -5.54 11.44 29.08
C ALA A 426 -5.75 9.92 29.15
N GLY A 427 -4.92 9.13 28.46
CA GLY A 427 -4.97 7.67 28.52
C GLY A 427 -4.75 7.11 29.93
N ILE A 428 -3.84 7.71 30.70
CA ILE A 428 -3.63 7.39 32.12
C ILE A 428 -4.85 7.79 32.95
N HIS A 429 -5.32 9.03 32.80
CA HIS A 429 -6.41 9.59 33.60
C HIS A 429 -7.73 8.83 33.42
N PHE A 430 -8.08 8.49 32.18
CA PHE A 430 -9.31 7.75 31.84
C PHE A 430 -9.14 6.23 31.84
N ALA A 431 -7.91 5.73 32.10
CA ALA A 431 -7.55 4.32 31.96
C ALA A 431 -7.97 3.72 30.59
N ASP A 432 -7.88 4.51 29.51
CA ASP A 432 -8.35 4.12 28.18
C ASP A 432 -7.19 3.55 27.32
N PRO A 433 -7.21 2.24 27.00
CA PRO A 433 -6.17 1.60 26.19
C PRO A 433 -6.12 2.13 24.75
N ILE A 434 -7.20 2.69 24.21
CA ILE A 434 -7.25 3.22 22.84
C ILE A 434 -6.38 4.49 22.75
N LEU A 435 -6.43 5.36 23.76
CA LEU A 435 -5.60 6.57 23.79
C LEU A 435 -4.11 6.24 23.85
N PHE A 436 -3.72 5.18 24.59
CA PHE A 436 -2.34 4.68 24.58
C PHE A 436 -1.92 4.16 23.21
N ILE A 437 -2.78 3.39 22.54
CA ILE A 437 -2.53 2.87 21.20
C ILE A 437 -2.31 4.02 20.19
N ILE A 438 -3.16 5.05 20.24
CA ILE A 438 -3.03 6.24 19.38
C ILE A 438 -1.71 6.96 19.69
N SER A 439 -1.35 7.10 20.97
CA SER A 439 -0.11 7.75 21.41
C SER A 439 1.15 7.03 20.90
N VAL A 440 1.18 5.70 21.02
CA VAL A 440 2.30 4.87 20.50
C VAL A 440 2.40 4.98 18.98
N SER A 441 1.26 4.96 18.28
CA SER A 441 1.20 5.09 16.81
C SER A 441 1.72 6.45 16.34
N LEU A 442 1.36 7.54 17.04
CA LEU A 442 1.89 8.88 16.78
C LEU A 442 3.39 8.97 17.06
N CYS A 443 3.87 8.39 18.16
CA CYS A 443 5.28 8.40 18.52
C CYS A 443 6.14 7.74 17.43
N ALA A 444 5.70 6.59 16.90
CA ALA A 444 6.36 5.94 15.77
C ALA A 444 6.36 6.82 14.50
N GLY A 445 5.27 7.56 14.27
CA GLY A 445 5.15 8.54 13.19
C GLY A 445 6.13 9.70 13.31
N VAL A 446 6.29 10.28 14.51
CA VAL A 446 7.23 11.39 14.76
C VAL A 446 8.68 10.98 14.52
N PHE A 447 9.09 9.81 15.04
CA PHE A 447 10.45 9.30 14.85
C PHE A 447 10.78 9.13 13.35
N SER A 448 9.84 8.52 12.61
CA SER A 448 9.96 8.36 11.15
C SER A 448 9.95 9.72 10.43
N GLY A 449 9.13 10.66 10.88
CA GLY A 449 9.02 12.00 10.33
C GLY A 449 10.28 12.85 10.49
N ILE A 450 11.02 12.72 11.61
CA ILE A 450 12.30 13.42 11.80
C ILE A 450 13.31 12.97 10.74
N GLN A 451 13.43 11.66 10.52
CA GLN A 451 14.31 11.10 9.50
C GLN A 451 13.93 11.59 8.10
N GLN A 452 12.64 11.55 7.77
CA GLN A 452 12.10 11.98 6.48
C GLN A 452 12.27 13.49 6.23
N ASN A 453 12.09 14.34 7.25
CA ASN A 453 12.26 15.79 7.13
C ASN A 453 13.72 16.18 6.85
N ARG A 454 14.69 15.46 7.44
CA ARG A 454 16.12 15.69 7.14
C ARG A 454 16.44 15.38 5.69
N LEU A 455 16.00 14.21 5.20
CA LEU A 455 16.15 13.83 3.80
C LEU A 455 15.42 14.79 2.85
N MET A 456 14.25 15.31 3.24
CA MET A 456 13.53 16.33 2.46
C MET A 456 14.32 17.64 2.36
N ALA A 457 14.93 18.10 3.45
CA ALA A 457 15.76 19.31 3.43
C ALA A 457 16.98 19.14 2.52
N GLU A 458 17.62 17.97 2.57
CA GLU A 458 18.74 17.62 1.70
C GLU A 458 18.31 17.54 0.23
N LEU A 459 17.17 16.90 -0.06
CA LEU A 459 16.62 16.82 -1.40
C LEU A 459 16.29 18.21 -1.96
N LYS A 460 15.63 19.07 -1.18
CA LYS A 460 15.30 20.45 -1.60
C LYS A 460 16.55 21.28 -1.85
N ARG A 461 17.60 21.11 -1.02
CA ARG A 461 18.91 21.73 -1.27
C ARG A 461 19.49 21.25 -2.59
N LYS A 462 19.50 19.93 -2.83
CA LYS A 462 20.02 19.35 -4.08
C LYS A 462 19.25 19.81 -5.32
N ILE A 463 17.91 19.84 -5.25
CA ILE A 463 17.04 20.36 -6.32
C ILE A 463 17.41 21.80 -6.66
N ARG A 464 17.64 22.65 -5.65
CA ARG A 464 18.00 24.05 -5.84
C ARG A 464 19.42 24.23 -6.38
N ASP A 465 20.39 23.53 -5.78
CA ASP A 465 21.80 23.73 -6.07
C ASP A 465 22.19 23.12 -7.44
N GLU A 466 21.54 22.02 -7.86
CA GLU A 466 21.76 21.35 -9.16
C GLU A 466 20.68 21.68 -10.20
N ASN A 467 19.71 22.54 -9.88
CA ASN A 467 18.58 22.91 -10.75
C ASN A 467 17.83 21.70 -11.34
N ILE A 468 17.53 20.71 -10.49
CA ILE A 468 16.90 19.44 -10.89
C ILE A 468 15.43 19.68 -11.29
N GLU A 469 15.03 19.19 -12.45
CA GLU A 469 13.63 19.23 -12.87
C GLU A 469 12.73 18.40 -11.93
N LEU A 470 11.55 18.95 -11.61
CA LEU A 470 10.55 18.30 -10.75
C LEU A 470 9.72 17.23 -11.50
N LYS A 471 10.40 16.31 -12.17
CA LYS A 471 9.80 15.13 -12.83
C LYS A 471 10.16 13.86 -12.08
N ASP A 472 9.19 12.96 -11.92
CA ASP A 472 9.39 11.70 -11.19
C ASP A 472 10.57 10.89 -11.75
N GLU A 473 10.74 10.85 -13.08
CA GLU A 473 11.83 10.17 -13.80
C GLU A 473 13.24 10.62 -13.37
N ILE A 474 13.38 11.87 -12.92
CA ILE A 474 14.66 12.46 -12.51
C ILE A 474 14.80 12.44 -10.99
N LEU A 475 13.70 12.73 -10.27
CA LEU A 475 13.68 12.75 -8.81
C LEU A 475 13.85 11.36 -8.20
N VAL A 476 13.26 10.32 -8.79
CA VAL A 476 13.32 8.95 -8.24
C VAL A 476 14.76 8.42 -8.17
N PRO A 477 15.54 8.42 -9.27
CA PRO A 477 16.95 8.02 -9.21
C PRO A 477 17.76 8.89 -8.25
N SER A 478 17.51 10.20 -8.25
CA SER A 478 18.19 11.15 -7.35
C SER A 478 17.98 10.82 -5.88
N ILE A 479 16.74 10.46 -5.49
CA ILE A 479 16.40 10.06 -4.13
C ILE A 479 17.02 8.70 -3.79
N PHE A 480 16.94 7.71 -4.69
CA PHE A 480 17.55 6.40 -4.43
C PHE A 480 19.06 6.51 -4.24
N ASN A 481 19.72 7.38 -5.01
CA ASN A 481 21.14 7.68 -4.83
C ASN A 481 21.43 8.27 -3.45
N MET A 482 20.60 9.19 -2.94
CA MET A 482 20.74 9.68 -1.54
C MET A 482 20.60 8.55 -0.51
N LEU A 483 19.73 7.56 -0.78
CA LEU A 483 19.53 6.40 0.09
C LEU A 483 20.64 5.34 -0.02
N LYS A 484 21.67 5.54 -0.85
CA LYS A 484 22.88 4.71 -0.90
C LYS A 484 23.91 5.07 0.16
N VAL A 485 23.77 6.22 0.82
CA VAL A 485 24.72 6.70 1.83
C VAL A 485 24.30 6.22 3.23
N LYS A 486 25.26 5.97 4.11
CA LYS A 486 24.99 5.63 5.52
C LYS A 486 24.15 6.74 6.20
N PRO A 487 23.20 6.40 7.09
CA PRO A 487 22.84 5.06 7.57
C PRO A 487 21.71 4.38 6.75
N PHE A 488 21.43 4.85 5.53
CA PHE A 488 20.31 4.38 4.71
C PHE A 488 20.67 3.25 3.75
N ASP A 489 21.96 3.13 3.45
CA ASP A 489 22.57 2.15 2.55
C ASP A 489 22.01 0.73 2.73
N ARG A 490 21.86 0.26 3.97
CA ARG A 490 21.37 -1.09 4.32
C ARG A 490 19.87 -1.21 4.60
N GLN A 491 19.10 -0.16 4.36
CA GLN A 491 17.66 -0.23 4.61
C GLN A 491 16.96 -1.20 3.63
N PRO A 492 16.01 -2.03 4.10
CA PRO A 492 15.22 -2.87 3.22
C PRO A 492 14.50 -2.04 2.15
N PHE A 493 14.43 -2.57 0.92
CA PHE A 493 13.84 -1.87 -0.22
C PHE A 493 12.41 -1.36 0.06
N ARG A 494 11.60 -2.12 0.79
CA ARG A 494 10.25 -1.69 1.23
C ARG A 494 10.27 -0.35 2.01
N LYS A 495 11.25 -0.16 2.90
CA LYS A 495 11.40 1.08 3.68
C LYS A 495 11.93 2.22 2.79
N LYS A 496 12.81 1.91 1.83
CA LYS A 496 13.24 2.88 0.81
C LYS A 496 12.06 3.36 -0.03
N ILE A 497 11.20 2.46 -0.50
CA ILE A 497 9.97 2.80 -1.26
C ILE A 497 9.08 3.77 -0.45
N GLU A 498 8.83 3.49 0.82
CA GLU A 498 8.02 4.37 1.68
C GLU A 498 8.65 5.76 1.80
N THR A 499 9.97 5.83 1.91
CA THR A 499 10.73 7.08 1.96
C THR A 499 10.65 7.84 0.64
N VAL A 500 10.88 7.17 -0.50
CA VAL A 500 10.77 7.77 -1.84
C VAL A 500 9.35 8.32 -2.08
N LYS A 501 8.31 7.55 -1.75
CA LYS A 501 6.91 8.01 -1.85
C LYS A 501 6.66 9.27 -1.03
N TYR A 502 7.15 9.29 0.21
CA TYR A 502 7.04 10.47 1.07
C TYR A 502 7.74 11.69 0.46
N LEU A 503 8.97 11.50 -0.03
CA LEU A 503 9.78 12.58 -0.55
C LEU A 503 9.20 13.15 -1.85
N LEU A 504 8.77 12.31 -2.80
CA LEU A 504 8.10 12.76 -4.03
C LEU A 504 6.80 13.50 -3.75
N LYS A 505 5.98 12.99 -2.83
CA LYS A 505 4.71 13.62 -2.48
C LYS A 505 4.92 15.03 -1.91
N ASN A 506 5.95 15.20 -1.09
CA ASN A 506 6.19 16.44 -0.35
C ASN A 506 7.19 17.39 -1.04
N SER A 507 7.90 16.96 -2.08
CA SER A 507 8.80 17.83 -2.86
C SER A 507 8.02 18.82 -3.71
N THR A 508 6.83 18.43 -4.16
CA THR A 508 5.92 19.23 -5.01
C THR A 508 4.84 19.97 -4.22
N THR A 509 4.73 19.75 -2.91
CA THR A 509 3.70 20.38 -2.07
C THR A 509 4.11 21.81 -1.72
N GLU A 510 3.23 22.76 -2.05
CA GLU A 510 3.36 24.16 -1.66
C GLU A 510 3.19 24.35 -0.14
N LEU A 511 4.00 25.25 0.43
CA LEU A 511 3.85 25.68 1.83
C LEU A 511 2.75 26.76 1.92
N PRO A 512 2.02 26.87 3.03
CA PRO A 512 0.99 27.90 3.19
C PRO A 512 1.59 29.30 3.09
N THR A 513 0.96 30.22 2.38
CA THR A 513 1.26 31.66 2.50
C THR A 513 0.61 32.22 3.76
N THR A 514 1.05 33.41 4.23
CA THR A 514 0.44 34.07 5.39
C THR A 514 -1.07 34.28 5.21
N GLY A 515 -1.50 34.65 4.01
CA GLY A 515 -2.94 34.77 3.68
C GLY A 515 -3.68 33.44 3.82
N THR A 516 -3.11 32.34 3.30
CA THR A 516 -3.74 31.01 3.46
C THR A 516 -3.82 30.59 4.93
N THR A 517 -2.82 30.90 5.75
CA THR A 517 -2.86 30.64 7.20
C THR A 517 -4.00 31.39 7.87
N VAL A 518 -4.14 32.70 7.60
CA VAL A 518 -5.22 33.52 8.19
C VAL A 518 -6.59 32.99 7.78
N ILE A 519 -6.80 32.74 6.49
CA ILE A 519 -8.07 32.18 5.98
C ILE A 519 -8.38 30.84 6.65
N SER A 520 -7.38 29.98 6.80
CA SER A 520 -7.54 28.67 7.43
C SER A 520 -7.99 28.77 8.89
N LEU A 521 -7.41 29.70 9.65
CA LEU A 521 -7.78 29.93 11.05
C LEU A 521 -9.18 30.55 11.17
N LEU A 522 -9.56 31.45 10.26
CA LEU A 522 -10.91 32.00 10.20
C LEU A 522 -11.95 30.92 9.88
N MET A 523 -11.66 30.02 8.93
CA MET A 523 -12.54 28.88 8.62
C MET A 523 -12.70 27.97 9.84
N TYR A 524 -11.59 27.64 10.51
CA TYR A 524 -11.61 26.83 11.73
C TYR A 524 -12.46 27.48 12.83
N LEU A 525 -12.25 28.78 13.10
CA LEU A 525 -13.03 29.53 14.09
C LEU A 525 -14.51 29.58 13.71
N GLY A 526 -14.81 29.76 12.42
CA GLY A 526 -16.18 29.73 11.90
C GLY A 526 -16.88 28.42 12.25
N VAL A 527 -16.25 27.27 11.98
CA VAL A 527 -16.81 25.95 12.32
C VAL A 527 -16.97 25.76 13.82
N LEU A 528 -15.99 26.20 14.62
CA LEU A 528 -16.02 26.09 16.08
C LEU A 528 -17.23 26.85 16.69
N LEU A 529 -17.54 28.02 16.14
CA LEU A 529 -18.60 28.92 16.64
C LEU A 529 -19.98 28.66 16.02
N LEU A 530 -20.12 27.75 15.05
CA LEU A 530 -21.40 27.48 14.34
C LEU A 530 -22.61 27.30 15.28
N PRO A 531 -22.55 26.51 16.37
CA PRO A 531 -23.68 26.33 17.28
C PRO A 531 -23.99 27.54 18.14
N VAL A 532 -22.99 28.38 18.46
CA VAL A 532 -23.22 29.63 19.20
C VAL A 532 -24.08 30.57 18.36
N PHE A 533 -23.75 30.70 17.07
CA PHE A 533 -24.59 31.47 16.15
C PHE A 533 -25.98 30.85 15.96
N ALA A 534 -26.09 29.53 15.83
CA ALA A 534 -27.39 28.87 15.71
C ALA A 534 -28.27 29.05 16.97
N ALA A 535 -27.67 28.91 18.16
CA ALA A 535 -28.36 29.09 19.44
C ALA A 535 -28.79 30.55 19.67
N ILE A 536 -27.91 31.52 19.40
CA ILE A 536 -28.23 32.95 19.51
C ILE A 536 -29.40 33.30 18.59
N ASN A 537 -29.39 32.86 17.34
CA ASN A 537 -30.46 33.14 16.39
C ASN A 537 -31.81 32.55 16.81
N VAL A 538 -31.83 31.36 17.41
CA VAL A 538 -33.08 30.77 17.91
C VAL A 538 -33.57 31.43 19.20
N ILE A 539 -32.66 31.87 20.09
CA ILE A 539 -33.03 32.66 21.26
C ILE A 539 -33.65 33.99 20.82
N ILE A 540 -32.99 34.71 19.90
CA ILE A 540 -33.51 35.95 19.32
C ILE A 540 -34.86 35.71 18.64
N GLY A 541 -34.99 34.65 17.83
CA GLY A 541 -36.25 34.30 17.17
C GLY A 541 -37.38 33.97 18.15
N ARG A 542 -37.08 33.30 19.27
CA ARG A 542 -38.07 33.05 20.35
C ARG A 542 -38.44 34.32 21.11
N ILE A 543 -37.49 35.22 21.35
CA ILE A 543 -37.75 36.53 21.97
C ILE A 543 -38.64 37.37 21.06
N ILE A 544 -38.31 37.48 19.78
CA ILE A 544 -39.09 38.22 18.79
C ILE A 544 -40.50 37.63 18.66
N MET A 545 -40.65 36.31 18.49
CA MET A 545 -41.98 35.67 18.44
C MET A 545 -42.76 35.80 19.75
N GLY A 546 -42.06 35.86 20.89
CA GLY A 546 -42.67 36.13 22.19
C GLY A 546 -43.20 37.57 22.31
N MET A 547 -42.47 38.55 21.75
CA MET A 547 -42.89 39.96 21.71
C MET A 547 -44.09 40.21 20.78
N PHE A 548 -44.32 39.36 19.78
CA PHE A 548 -45.50 39.43 18.89
C PHE A 548 -46.70 38.62 19.40
N ARG A 549 -46.58 37.93 20.55
CA ARG A 549 -47.66 37.13 21.16
C ARG A 549 -48.25 37.75 22.43
N THR A 550 -47.73 38.90 22.87
CA THR A 550 -48.34 39.80 23.87
C THR A 550 -49.04 40.93 23.14
#